data_AF-A0A7V5G7J7-F1
#
_entry.id   AF-A0A7V5G7J7-F1
#
_cell.length_a   1.000
_cell.length_b   1.000
_cell.length_c   1.000
_cell.angle_alpha   90.00
_cell.angle_beta   90.00
_cell.angle_gamma   90.00
#
_symmetry.space_group_name_H-M   'P 1'
#
loop_
_entity.id
_entity.type
_entity.pdbx_description
1 polymer ?
#
loop_
_entity_poly.entity_id
_entity_poly.type
_entity_poly.pdbx_seq_one_letter_code
_entity_poly.pdbx_strand_id
1 'polypeptide(L)'
;MILTAPFFILSAESITFLRSITYLIPNPSQLGHDAVINPFAEIGRGAIINTGTTVHHDCTVADGVHISPGHHLGGAVQVGRATW
;
A
#
# COMPACT_ATOMS: atom_id res chain seq x y z
N MET A 1 14.23 -11.51 -25.00
CA MET A 1 13.86 -10.22 -24.40
C MET A 1 12.35 -10.14 -24.44
N ILE A 2 11.70 -10.61 -23.38
CA ILE A 2 10.24 -10.75 -23.32
C ILE A 2 9.71 -9.59 -22.49
N LEU A 3 9.05 -8.65 -23.16
CA LEU A 3 8.21 -7.63 -22.54
C LEU A 3 6.81 -8.24 -22.38
N THR A 4 6.35 -8.42 -21.14
CA THR A 4 4.95 -8.76 -20.85
C THR A 4 4.31 -7.60 -20.10
N ALA A 5 3.50 -6.82 -20.83
CA ALA A 5 2.39 -6.07 -20.27
C ALA A 5 1.11 -6.90 -20.44
N PRO A 6 0.34 -7.14 -19.37
CA PRO A 6 -1.11 -6.84 -19.42
C PRO A 6 -1.59 -6.31 -18.05
N PHE A 7 -2.57 -5.42 -17.93
CA PHE A 7 -4.00 -5.76 -17.97
C PHE A 7 -4.86 -4.48 -17.92
N PHE A 8 -5.87 -4.43 -18.79
CA PHE A 8 -7.07 -3.60 -18.68
C PHE A 8 -8.06 -4.25 -17.68
N ILE A 9 -8.90 -3.46 -16.99
CA ILE A 9 -10.33 -3.72 -16.65
C ILE A 9 -11.04 -2.36 -16.35
N LEU A 10 -12.35 -2.35 -16.60
CA LEU A 10 -13.30 -1.29 -16.96
C LEU A 10 -13.91 -0.45 -15.81
N SER A 11 -14.34 0.76 -16.20
CA SER A 11 -15.59 1.47 -15.86
C SER A 11 -16.24 1.28 -14.47
N ALA A 12 -16.11 2.29 -13.63
CA ALA A 12 -17.19 2.73 -12.73
C ALA A 12 -17.11 4.27 -12.62
N GLU A 13 -18.23 4.93 -12.86
CA GLU A 13 -18.35 6.37 -12.92
C GLU A 13 -18.00 7.01 -11.57
N SER A 14 -17.22 8.10 -11.60
CA SER A 14 -16.65 8.83 -10.44
C SER A 14 -15.43 8.19 -9.77
N ILE A 15 -14.40 7.84 -10.56
CA ILE A 15 -13.07 7.51 -10.06
C ILE A 15 -12.30 8.81 -9.81
N THR A 16 -12.02 9.11 -8.54
CA THR A 16 -11.05 10.11 -8.09
C THR A 16 -9.68 9.79 -8.68
N PHE A 17 -9.43 10.33 -9.86
CA PHE A 17 -8.20 10.23 -10.63
C PHE A 17 -7.07 10.92 -9.83
N LEU A 18 -6.00 10.18 -9.54
CA LEU A 18 -4.85 10.52 -8.68
C LEU A 18 -4.94 10.12 -7.18
N ARG A 19 -5.25 8.86 -6.88
CA ARG A 19 -4.64 8.22 -5.71
C ARG A 19 -3.70 7.12 -6.17
N SER A 20 -2.44 7.28 -5.75
CA SER A 20 -1.31 6.40 -6.02
C SER A 20 -1.74 4.94 -6.07
N ILE A 21 -1.34 4.30 -7.16
CA ILE A 21 -1.46 2.87 -7.49
C ILE A 21 -1.55 2.02 -6.22
N THR A 22 -2.75 1.59 -5.83
CA THR A 22 -2.90 0.44 -4.94
C THR A 22 -2.38 -0.76 -5.72
N TYR A 23 -1.08 -1.03 -5.61
CA TYR A 23 -0.49 -2.26 -6.12
C TYR A 23 -1.26 -3.39 -5.46
N LEU A 24 -1.76 -4.33 -6.25
CA LEU A 24 -2.47 -5.50 -5.76
C LEU A 24 -1.52 -6.24 -4.81
N ILE A 25 -1.67 -6.05 -3.51
CA ILE A 25 -0.75 -6.63 -2.54
C ILE A 25 -0.92 -8.15 -2.66
N PRO A 26 0.11 -8.94 -3.03
CA PRO A 26 -0.01 -10.38 -3.27
C PRO A 26 -0.25 -11.21 -2.00
N ASN A 27 -0.60 -10.54 -0.89
CA ASN A 27 -0.58 -11.03 0.47
C ASN A 27 -1.89 -10.61 1.17
N PRO A 28 -2.41 -11.39 2.14
CA PRO A 28 -3.62 -11.01 2.86
C PRO A 28 -3.32 -9.88 3.85
N SER A 29 -3.31 -8.64 3.37
CA SER A 29 -3.15 -7.41 4.16
C SER A 29 -4.46 -6.61 4.16
N GLN A 30 -4.72 -5.85 5.21
CA GLN A 30 -5.90 -5.00 5.32
C GLN A 30 -5.54 -3.54 5.04
N LEU A 31 -6.35 -2.88 4.21
CA LEU A 31 -6.26 -1.45 3.93
C LEU A 31 -7.52 -0.74 4.43
N GLY A 32 -7.34 0.28 5.27
CA GLY A 32 -8.41 1.16 5.74
C GLY A 32 -8.83 2.18 4.69
N HIS A 33 -9.90 2.92 4.98
CA HIS A 33 -10.40 3.98 4.11
C HIS A 33 -9.37 5.12 3.99
N ASP A 34 -9.28 5.78 2.83
CA ASP A 34 -8.30 6.86 2.57
C ASP A 34 -6.81 6.51 2.78
N ALA A 35 -6.46 5.23 2.95
CA ALA A 35 -5.06 4.82 3.01
C ALA A 35 -4.38 5.05 1.65
N VAL A 36 -3.15 5.57 1.67
CA VAL A 36 -2.35 5.86 0.47
C VAL A 36 -1.04 5.09 0.52
N ILE A 37 -0.81 4.25 -0.49
CA ILE A 37 0.47 3.55 -0.68
C ILE A 37 1.14 4.13 -1.92
N ASN A 38 2.33 4.71 -1.76
CA ASN A 38 3.09 5.31 -2.83
C ASN A 38 3.93 4.28 -3.61
N PRO A 39 4.41 4.60 -4.83
CA PRO A 39 5.18 3.67 -5.66
C PRO A 39 6.40 3.09 -4.94
N PHE A 40 6.74 1.84 -5.26
CA PHE A 40 7.88 1.10 -4.71
C PHE A 40 7.80 0.81 -3.20
N ALA A 41 6.70 1.14 -2.53
CA ALA A 41 6.45 0.67 -1.18
C ALA A 41 6.10 -0.83 -1.18
N GLU A 42 6.65 -1.57 -0.23
CA GLU A 42 6.44 -3.00 -0.03
C GLU A 42 5.62 -3.26 1.23
N ILE A 43 4.53 -4.02 1.10
CA ILE A 43 3.65 -4.38 2.23
C ILE A 43 3.67 -5.90 2.44
N GLY A 44 4.06 -6.29 3.66
CA GLY A 44 4.15 -7.68 4.12
C GLY A 44 2.79 -8.34 4.35
N ARG A 45 2.83 -9.65 4.55
CA ARG A 45 1.66 -10.50 4.85
C ARG A 45 1.07 -10.15 6.21
N GLY A 46 -0.26 -10.07 6.29
CA GLY A 46 -0.96 -9.79 7.55
C GLY A 46 -0.72 -8.39 8.09
N ALA A 47 -0.14 -7.47 7.31
CA ALA A 47 -0.02 -6.08 7.70
C ALA A 47 -1.40 -5.39 7.69
N ILE A 48 -1.63 -4.50 8.65
CA ILE A 48 -2.82 -3.68 8.78
C ILE A 48 -2.40 -2.22 8.57
N ILE A 49 -2.84 -1.63 7.46
CA ILE A 49 -2.62 -0.22 7.15
C ILE A 49 -3.96 0.48 7.36
N ASN A 50 -4.09 1.21 8.47
CA ASN A 50 -5.39 1.68 8.93
C ASN A 50 -5.82 2.97 8.21
N THR A 51 -7.04 3.43 8.49
CA THR A 51 -7.69 4.56 7.83
C THR A 51 -6.81 5.83 7.87
N GLY A 52 -6.71 6.52 6.74
CA GLY A 52 -5.94 7.76 6.60
C GLY A 52 -4.41 7.60 6.70
N THR A 53 -3.91 6.37 6.75
CA THR A 53 -2.45 6.11 6.79
C THR A 53 -1.80 6.40 5.44
N THR A 54 -0.62 7.00 5.43
CA THR A 54 0.18 7.16 4.21
C THR A 54 1.51 6.43 4.33
N VAL A 55 1.81 5.61 3.33
CA VAL A 55 3.12 4.96 3.15
C VAL A 55 3.78 5.63 1.95
N HIS A 56 4.86 6.39 2.18
CA HIS A 56 5.60 7.04 1.08
C HIS A 56 6.39 6.05 0.23
N HIS A 57 7.01 6.57 -0.82
CA HIS A 57 7.81 5.77 -1.74
C HIS A 57 8.96 5.06 -1.02
N ASP A 58 9.38 3.93 -1.57
CA ASP A 58 10.51 3.12 -1.09
C ASP A 58 10.40 2.62 0.36
N CYS A 59 9.22 2.70 0.97
CA CYS A 59 9.01 2.17 2.32
C CYS A 59 8.87 0.66 2.33
N THR A 60 9.28 0.01 3.41
CA THR A 60 9.05 -1.41 3.65
C THR A 60 8.26 -1.60 4.95
N VAL A 61 7.10 -2.22 4.84
CA VAL A 61 6.28 -2.64 5.99
C VAL A 61 6.35 -4.16 6.06
N ALA A 62 7.02 -4.71 7.08
CA ALA A 62 7.18 -6.14 7.23
C ALA A 62 5.88 -6.87 7.61
N ASP A 63 5.94 -8.20 7.66
CA ASP A 63 4.79 -9.04 8.00
C ASP A 63 4.21 -8.72 9.39
N GLY A 64 2.88 -8.77 9.50
CA GLY A 64 2.15 -8.61 10.76
C GLY A 64 2.24 -7.24 11.41
N VAL A 65 2.72 -6.21 10.70
CA VAL A 65 2.75 -4.82 11.20
C VAL A 65 1.34 -4.25 11.28
N HIS A 66 1.04 -3.47 12.32
CA HIS A 66 -0.21 -2.72 12.45
C HIS A 66 0.09 -1.23 12.55
N ILE A 67 -0.17 -0.47 11.49
CA ILE A 67 -0.03 0.98 11.51
C ILE A 67 -1.36 1.59 11.94
N SER A 68 -1.37 2.33 13.05
CA SER A 68 -2.56 3.00 13.58
C SER A 68 -3.14 4.06 12.61
N PRO A 69 -4.43 4.42 12.73
CA PRO A 69 -5.06 5.42 11.85
C PRO A 69 -4.28 6.74 11.78
N GLY A 70 -4.26 7.36 10.60
CA GLY A 70 -3.68 8.69 10.38
C GLY A 70 -2.15 8.80 10.52
N HIS A 71 -1.42 7.68 10.60
CA HIS A 71 0.04 7.72 10.65
C HIS A 71 0.65 7.89 9.24
N HIS A 72 1.78 8.58 9.16
CA HIS A 72 2.46 8.84 7.88
C HIS A 72 3.91 8.36 7.96
N LEU A 73 4.25 7.34 7.18
CA LEU A 73 5.63 6.91 6.98
C LEU A 73 6.28 7.82 5.94
N GLY A 74 7.36 8.50 6.29
CA GLY A 74 8.20 9.25 5.34
C GLY A 74 8.88 8.32 4.32
N GLY A 75 9.45 8.86 3.25
CA GLY A 75 10.10 8.06 2.21
C GLY A 75 11.23 7.17 2.76
N ALA A 76 11.36 5.97 2.21
CA ALA A 76 12.38 4.97 2.58
C ALA A 76 12.34 4.45 4.04
N VAL A 77 11.21 4.61 4.75
CA VAL A 77 11.04 4.08 6.12
C VAL A 77 10.87 2.57 6.12
N GLN A 78 11.53 1.90 7.08
CA GLN A 78 11.44 0.46 7.29
C GLN A 78 10.79 0.16 8.64
N VAL A 79 9.64 -0.53 8.61
CA VAL A 79 8.93 -0.96 9.82
C VAL A 79 9.16 -2.46 10.04
N GLY A 80 9.71 -2.79 11.21
CA GLY A 80 10.06 -4.16 11.58
C GLY A 80 8.85 -5.07 11.74
N ARG A 81 9.07 -6.38 11.57
CA ARG A 81 8.02 -7.42 11.66
C ARG A 81 7.28 -7.36 13.01
N ALA A 82 5.96 -7.52 12.97
CA ALA A 82 5.09 -7.53 14.16
C ALA A 82 5.24 -6.28 15.07
N THR A 83 5.33 -5.10 14.45
CA THR A 83 5.36 -3.79 15.14
C THR A 83 3.97 -3.14 15.13
N TRP A 84 3.67 -2.31 16.14
CA TRP A 84 2.42 -1.54 16.29
C TRP A 84 2.68 -0.03 16.38
#